data_AF-A0A5C9B7X0-F1
#
_entry.id   AF-A0A5C9B7X0-F1
#
_cell.length_a   1.000
_cell.length_b   1.000
_cell.length_c   1.000
_cell.angle_alpha   90.00
_cell.angle_beta   90.00
_cell.angle_gamma   90.00
#
_symmetry.space_group_name_H-M   'P 1'
#
loop_
_entity.id
_entity.type
_entity.pdbx_description
1 polymer ?
#
loop_
_entity_poly.entity_id
_entity_poly.type
_entity_poly.pdbx_seq_one_letter_code
_entity_poly.pdbx_strand_id
1 'polypeptide(L)' 'MNTRVEAMVEQAKVLSAEERVALLDALGELFSPPDAQWQEAWARESEDRLAAYEAGKIEAEDFDVAMARLRREFLG' A
#
# COMPACT_ATOMS: atom_id res chain seq x y z
N MET A 1 26.76 -4.35 -5.94
CA MET A 1 25.45 -5.04 -5.85
C MET A 1 25.53 -6.26 -6.78
N ASN A 2 24.57 -7.18 -6.83
CA ASN A 2 24.67 -8.30 -7.78
C ASN A 2 24.55 -7.73 -9.21
N THR A 3 25.43 -8.11 -10.15
CA THR A 3 25.46 -7.55 -11.52
C THR A 3 24.12 -7.68 -12.25
N ARG A 4 23.35 -8.74 -11.96
CA ARG A 4 22.00 -8.91 -12.52
C ARG A 4 21.02 -7.88 -11.97
N VAL A 5 21.10 -7.59 -10.67
CA VAL A 5 20.25 -6.59 -10.00
C VAL A 5 20.59 -5.19 -10.52
N GLU A 6 21.88 -4.89 -10.70
CA GLU A 6 22.33 -3.62 -11.30
C GLU A 6 21.76 -3.44 -12.71
N ALA A 7 21.80 -4.47 -13.56
CA ALA A 7 21.23 -4.39 -14.90
C ALA A 7 19.70 -4.14 -14.90
N MET A 8 18.95 -4.75 -13.97
CA MET A 8 17.50 -4.51 -13.84
C MET A 8 17.21 -3.07 -13.39
N VAL A 9 18.03 -2.52 -12.50
CA VAL A 9 17.91 -1.11 -12.08
C VAL A 9 18.18 -0.16 -13.25
N GLU A 10 19.20 -0.43 -14.07
CA GLU A 10 19.46 0.39 -15.26
C GLU A 10 18.31 0.33 -16.28
N GLN A 11 17.70 -0.83 -16.47
CA GLN A 11 16.50 -0.96 -17.32
C GLN A 11 15.31 -0.17 -16.77
N ALA A 12 15.10 -0.21 -15.44
CA ALA A 12 14.01 0.54 -14.81
C ALA A 12 14.17 2.07 -14.95
N LYS A 13 15.40 2.59 -15.06
CA LYS A 13 15.66 4.03 -15.21
C LYS A 13 15.18 4.61 -16.53
N VAL A 14 15.03 3.81 -17.58
CA VAL A 14 14.57 4.32 -18.89
C VAL A 14 13.06 4.18 -19.09
N LEU A 15 12.38 3.50 -18.16
CA LEU A 15 10.92 3.36 -18.16
C LEU A 15 10.22 4.69 -17.86
N SER A 16 9.01 4.84 -18.41
CA SER A 16 8.08 5.91 -18.06
C SER A 16 7.65 5.83 -16.58
N ALA A 17 6.99 6.86 -16.07
CA ALA A 17 6.47 6.84 -14.70
C ALA A 17 5.46 5.70 -14.50
N GLU A 18 4.56 5.49 -15.46
CA GLU A 18 3.54 4.45 -15.45
C GLU A 18 4.17 3.05 -15.50
N GLU A 19 5.16 2.85 -16.38
CA GLU A 19 5.88 1.58 -16.48
C GLU A 19 6.67 1.25 -15.21
N ARG A 20 7.23 2.27 -14.53
CA ARG A 20 7.90 2.07 -13.23
C ARG A 20 6.92 1.66 -12.14
N VAL A 21 5.73 2.26 -12.11
CA VAL A 21 4.67 1.87 -11.17
C VAL A 21 4.26 0.41 -11.43
N ALA A 22 3.98 0.06 -12.68
CA ALA A 22 3.64 -1.32 -13.05
C ALA A 22 4.75 -2.32 -12.69
N LEU A 23 6.02 -1.95 -12.88
CA LEU A 23 7.16 -2.78 -12.47
C LEU A 23 7.22 -2.93 -10.93
N LEU A 24 6.98 -1.85 -10.18
CA LEU A 24 6.96 -1.91 -8.71
C LEU A 24 5.83 -2.80 -8.21
N ASP A 25 4.64 -2.71 -8.79
CA ASP A 25 3.50 -3.56 -8.45
C ASP A 25 3.84 -5.03 -8.69
N ALA A 26 4.36 -5.36 -9.88
CA ALA A 26 4.76 -6.73 -10.22
C ALA A 26 5.86 -7.28 -9.30
N LEU A 27 6.84 -6.43 -8.93
CA LEU A 27 7.85 -6.83 -7.95
C LEU A 27 7.25 -7.05 -6.56
N GLY A 28 6.31 -6.20 -6.15
CA GLY A 28 5.58 -6.33 -4.89
C GLY A 28 4.85 -7.67 -4.77
N GLU A 29 4.17 -8.09 -5.84
CA GLU A 29 3.48 -9.39 -5.90
C GLU A 29 4.43 -10.59 -5.71
N LEU A 30 5.70 -10.48 -6.11
CA LEU A 30 6.69 -11.55 -5.90
C LEU A 30 7.07 -11.72 -4.42
N PHE A 31 7.08 -10.63 -3.65
CA PHE A 31 7.45 -10.64 -2.23
C PHE A 31 6.25 -10.88 -1.31
N SER A 32 5.07 -10.44 -1.74
CA SER A 32 3.81 -10.56 -1.00
C SER A 32 2.75 -11.14 -1.93
N PRO A 33 2.84 -12.43 -2.29
CA PRO A 33 1.84 -13.06 -3.13
C PRO A 33 0.47 -12.94 -2.46
N PRO A 34 -0.62 -12.75 -3.23
CA PRO A 34 -1.95 -12.64 -2.67
C PRO A 34 -2.32 -13.91 -1.88
N ASP A 35 -2.43 -13.78 -0.57
CA ASP A 35 -2.98 -14.82 0.29
C ASP A 35 -4.50 -14.69 0.31
N ALA A 36 -5.20 -15.64 -0.28
CA ALA A 36 -6.67 -15.62 -0.40
C ALA A 36 -7.36 -15.53 0.97
N GLN A 37 -6.81 -16.18 2.00
CA GLN A 37 -7.37 -16.14 3.35
C GLN A 37 -7.18 -14.74 3.96
N TRP A 38 -6.01 -14.12 3.73
CA TRP A 38 -5.77 -12.75 4.15
C TRP A 38 -6.71 -11.75 3.46
N GLN A 39 -6.91 -11.91 2.14
CA GLN A 39 -7.81 -11.04 1.37
C GLN A 39 -9.25 -11.14 1.87
N GLU A 40 -9.73 -12.36 2.13
CA GLU A 40 -11.08 -12.58 2.67
C GLU A 40 -11.22 -11.96 4.08
N ALA A 41 -10.25 -12.17 4.95
CA ALA A 41 -10.24 -11.58 6.29
C ALA A 41 -10.22 -10.04 6.25
N TRP A 42 -9.43 -9.46 5.34
CA TRP A 42 -9.36 -8.01 5.17
C TRP A 42 -10.65 -7.42 4.61
N ALA A 43 -11.27 -8.08 3.63
CA ALA A 43 -12.57 -7.66 3.10
C ALA A 43 -13.62 -7.64 4.21
N ARG A 44 -13.67 -8.71 5.02
CA ARG A 44 -14.59 -8.81 6.14
C ARG A 44 -14.38 -7.71 7.18
N GLU A 45 -13.15 -7.49 7.61
CA GLU A 45 -12.81 -6.43 8.56
C GLU A 45 -13.18 -5.04 8.02
N SER A 46 -12.97 -4.80 6.73
CA SER A 46 -13.31 -3.52 6.09
C SER A 46 -14.81 -3.28 6.08
N GLU A 47 -15.60 -4.30 5.75
CA GLU A 47 -17.07 -4.25 5.81
C GLU A 47 -17.57 -4.02 7.24
N ASP A 48 -17.03 -4.76 8.20
CA ASP A 48 -17.43 -4.65 9.61
C ASP A 48 -17.11 -3.24 10.18
N ARG A 49 -15.96 -2.66 9.82
CA ARG A 49 -15.59 -1.28 10.20
C ARG A 49 -16.48 -0.23 9.55
N LEU A 50 -16.81 -0.40 8.28
CA LEU A 50 -17.72 0.53 7.59
C LEU A 50 -19.11 0.51 8.23
N ALA A 51 -19.66 -0.68 8.48
CA ALA A 51 -20.95 -0.83 9.14
C ALA A 51 -20.96 -0.25 10.56
N ALA A 52 -19.85 -0.40 11.30
CA ALA A 52 -19.71 0.20 12.62
C ALA A 52 -19.65 1.73 12.57
N TYR A 53 -18.94 2.31 11.61
CA TYR A 53 -18.90 3.76 11.38
C TYR A 53 -20.29 4.31 11.00
N GLU A 54 -20.98 3.67 10.05
CA GLU A 54 -22.34 4.06 9.63
C GLU A 54 -23.35 3.96 10.77
N ALA A 55 -23.19 2.99 11.68
CA ALA A 55 -23.99 2.85 12.89
C ALA A 55 -23.58 3.80 14.03
N GLY A 56 -22.58 4.67 13.83
CA GLY A 56 -22.07 5.61 14.83
C GLY A 56 -21.31 4.95 15.99
N LYS A 57 -20.86 3.71 15.83
CA LYS A 57 -20.09 2.95 16.84
C LYS A 57 -18.60 3.27 16.82
N ILE A 58 -18.11 3.85 15.73
CA ILE A 58 -16.72 4.27 15.53
C ILE A 58 -16.74 5.69 14.97
N GLU A 59 -15.82 6.54 15.44
CA GLU A 59 -15.63 7.89 14.90
C GLU A 59 -14.55 7.88 13.81
N ALA A 60 -14.77 8.67 12.75
CA ALA A 60 -13.75 8.91 11.73
C ALA A 60 -13.01 10.22 12.03
N GLU A 61 -11.70 10.21 11.82
CA GLU A 61 -10.86 11.39 11.79
C GLU A 61 -10.77 11.90 10.34
N ASP A 62 -10.78 13.23 10.16
CA ASP A 62 -10.55 13.83 8.85
C ASP A 62 -9.15 13.43 8.32
N PHE A 63 -9.07 13.12 7.02
CA PHE A 63 -7.86 12.61 6.40
C PHE A 63 -6.66 13.57 6.57
N ASP A 64 -6.87 14.87 6.37
CA ASP A 64 -5.78 15.85 6.44
C ASP A 64 -5.28 15.99 7.88
N VAL A 65 -6.19 15.91 8.86
CA VAL A 65 -5.85 15.94 10.29
C VAL A 65 -5.03 14.70 10.67
N ALA A 66 -5.49 13.51 10.29
CA ALA A 66 -4.80 12.25 10.54
C ALA A 66 -3.40 12.24 9.91
N MET A 67 -3.29 12.64 8.64
CA MET A 67 -2.02 12.68 7.93
C MET A 67 -1.05 13.72 8.49
N ALA A 68 -1.54 14.89 8.89
CA ALA A 68 -0.71 15.90 9.53
C ALA A 68 -0.12 15.40 10.86
N ARG A 69 -0.91 14.66 11.65
CA ARG A 69 -0.45 14.02 12.89
C ARG A 69 0.63 12.97 12.61
N LEU A 70 0.37 12.02 11.71
CA LEU A 70 1.32 10.95 11.38
C LEU A 70 2.64 11.49 10.81
N ARG A 71 2.60 12.52 9.96
CA ARG A 71 3.82 13.16 9.45
C ARG A 71 4.67 13.75 10.58
N ARG A 72 4.07 14.43 11.55
CA ARG A 72 4.80 14.95 12.71
C ARG A 72 5.40 13.84 13.57
N GLU A 73 4.71 12.71 13.68
CA GLU A 73 5.12 11.61 14.57
C GLU A 73 6.23 10.74 13.97
N PHE A 74 6.21 10.51 12.66
CA PHE A 74 7.10 9.53 12.01
C PHE A 74 8.07 10.12 10.99
N LEU A 75 7.84 11.36 10.52
CA LEU A 75 8.61 11.96 9.42
C LEU A 75 9.14 13.37 9.72
N GLY A 76 8.85 13.93 10.90
CA GLY A 76 9.35 15.22 11.39
C GLY A 76 10.44 15.04 12.44
#